data_AF-A0A7Y4VYG1-F1
#
_entry.id   AF-A0A7Y4VYG1-F1
#
_cell.length_a   1.000
_cell.length_b   1.000
_cell.length_c   1.000
_cell.angle_alpha   90.00
_cell.angle_beta   90.00
_cell.angle_gamma   90.00
#
_symmetry.space_group_name_H-M   'P 1'
#
loop_
_entity.id
_entity.type
_entity.pdbx_description
1 polymer ?
#
loop_
_entity_poly.entity_id
_entity_poly.type
_entity_poly.pdbx_seq_one_letter_code
_entity_poly.pdbx_strand_id
1 'polypeptide(L)'
;MVSVDGAWRDRALRRPQKVLEFVFDDGAGGETSEEFRIIDDGDSMEGAPITITALGVEFDLQRKDRYVFEDQGTALVVALSNGGQVPSIILASRVIAHGPSYVVLGTVTPAAPITVEIPPWSMPWDAAAAIAGAIKAQTDAPAEIWLERNGETNYQLCVGTYGGGAQIPDIRTRKNLLKFTRLRSGEPQATRAQVRSGSGIPLVGKAIYSISAVSAGAHAEVVDLAGGLAPAQEADQFNEAYLLDATGATHEIIDTQVISPTVTRLLVGTTTPLAIGDLVRILRSAAKEELLYIDSPSLLGQYGKLCRLLERAALDPYTNVLGLNTDMAGWSGALPDGFVSTATAGTVTADTGFFLTGGRSAKLTTAAPAVGLNLYKEQLFYSLVAEPMVFSTWVAQNNPGSYISVRMTIGGAHVAGSPFTVVTPLNQFVRVDSGVEAVAAGPHTLKIEVFNTSGTPGDAVWCDSVQVLNADAALPFRVGSGPARAVQAVNRYFATNGHPSASYRVSASDRARRDPGRYPFEGFVLGGSMAIRETELDITTIQRLMRRDRNLLVAMDTVLDIQGLPVDFVALSAGV
;
A
#
# COMPACT_ATOMS: atom_id res chain seq x y z
N MET A 1 47.57 -2.28 15.53
CA MET A 1 47.99 -3.58 16.10
C MET A 1 47.22 -3.71 17.40
N VAL A 2 46.12 -4.48 17.42
CA VAL A 2 45.33 -4.68 18.63
C VAL A 2 46.12 -5.64 19.51
N SER A 3 46.62 -5.14 20.65
CA SER A 3 47.25 -5.97 21.67
C SER A 3 46.15 -6.79 22.33
N VAL A 4 45.99 -8.03 21.90
CA VAL A 4 45.06 -8.97 22.53
C VAL A 4 45.78 -9.58 23.73
N ASP A 5 45.18 -9.47 24.91
CA ASP A 5 45.73 -10.00 26.16
C ASP A 5 46.09 -11.50 26.04
N GLY A 6 47.13 -11.94 26.74
CA GLY A 6 47.68 -13.31 26.63
C GLY A 6 46.67 -14.42 26.91
N ALA A 7 45.57 -14.08 27.59
CA ALA A 7 44.42 -14.93 27.88
C ALA A 7 43.72 -15.47 26.62
N TRP A 8 43.76 -14.78 25.47
CA TRP A 8 43.06 -15.21 24.25
C TRP A 8 43.72 -16.38 23.51
N ARG A 9 44.89 -16.84 23.98
CA ARG A 9 45.51 -18.08 23.51
C ARG A 9 44.82 -19.34 24.07
N ASP A 10 44.05 -19.20 25.16
CA ASP A 10 43.29 -20.30 25.73
C ASP A 10 41.98 -20.52 24.95
N ARG A 11 41.84 -21.69 24.31
CA ARG A 11 40.63 -22.09 23.57
C ARG A 11 39.39 -22.13 24.48
N ALA A 12 39.54 -22.38 25.78
CA ALA A 12 38.43 -22.35 26.73
C ALA A 12 37.83 -20.94 26.88
N LEU A 13 38.61 -19.90 26.56
CA LEU A 13 38.18 -18.51 26.62
C LEU A 13 37.51 -18.01 25.34
N ARG A 14 37.54 -18.78 24.23
CA ARG A 14 37.00 -18.41 22.90
C ARG A 14 35.68 -19.10 22.51
N ARG A 15 34.99 -19.74 23.47
CA ARG A 15 33.78 -20.54 23.19
C ARG A 15 32.71 -19.74 22.44
N PRO A 16 31.95 -20.38 21.53
CA PRO A 16 30.77 -19.80 20.92
C PRO A 16 29.83 -19.25 22.00
N GLN A 17 29.21 -18.09 21.75
CA GLN A 17 28.35 -17.31 22.67
C GLN A 17 29.06 -16.39 23.67
N LYS A 18 30.40 -16.34 23.70
CA LYS A 18 31.08 -15.26 24.43
C LYS A 18 31.02 -13.94 23.67
N VAL A 19 30.98 -12.85 24.45
CA VAL A 19 30.94 -11.48 23.95
C VAL A 19 32.37 -10.97 23.77
N LEU A 20 32.64 -10.40 22.61
CA LEU A 20 33.84 -9.65 22.32
C LEU A 20 33.48 -8.17 22.31
N GLU A 21 33.96 -7.44 23.30
CA GLU A 21 33.78 -6.01 23.41
C GLU A 21 35.05 -5.29 22.92
N PHE A 22 34.87 -4.39 21.96
CA PHE A 22 35.92 -3.47 21.58
C PHE A 22 35.61 -2.10 22.18
N VAL A 23 36.50 -1.61 23.04
CA VAL A 23 36.44 -0.27 23.61
C VAL A 23 37.29 0.67 22.75
N PHE A 24 36.73 1.82 22.38
CA PHE A 24 37.36 2.88 21.61
C PHE A 24 37.37 4.16 22.44
N ASP A 25 38.57 4.69 22.65
CA ASP A 25 38.78 6.01 23.21
C ASP A 25 38.34 7.06 22.17
N ASP A 26 37.37 7.89 22.51
CA ASP A 26 36.84 8.94 21.63
C ASP A 26 37.70 10.22 21.63
N GLY A 27 38.79 10.25 22.39
CA GLY A 27 39.72 11.37 22.49
C GLY A 27 39.19 12.58 23.28
N ALA A 28 37.94 12.55 23.74
CA ALA A 28 37.32 13.57 24.59
C ALA A 28 37.11 13.10 26.04
N GLY A 29 37.65 11.93 26.39
CA GLY A 29 37.48 11.29 27.70
C GLY A 29 36.23 10.43 27.81
N GLY A 30 35.53 10.15 26.70
CA GLY A 30 34.48 9.16 26.60
C GLY A 30 35.02 7.85 26.01
N GLU A 31 34.46 6.74 26.47
CA GLU A 31 34.70 5.43 25.88
C GLU A 31 33.44 5.00 25.12
N THR A 32 33.59 4.67 23.84
CA THR A 32 32.53 4.02 23.07
C THR A 32 32.89 2.54 22.94
N SER A 33 31.93 1.63 23.16
CA SER A 33 32.19 0.21 22.93
C SER A 33 31.20 -0.45 21.97
N GLU A 34 31.73 -1.34 21.13
CA GLU A 34 30.97 -2.19 20.21
C GLU A 34 31.11 -3.65 20.66
N GLU A 35 29.99 -4.36 20.79
CA GLU A 35 29.95 -5.77 21.19
C GLU A 35 29.64 -6.70 20.00
N PHE A 36 30.32 -7.84 19.96
CA PHE A 36 30.12 -8.88 18.97
C PHE A 36 30.01 -10.26 19.63
N ARG A 37 29.20 -11.15 19.05
CA ARG A 37 29.04 -12.54 19.51
C ARG A 37 29.94 -13.45 18.70
N ILE A 38 30.84 -14.17 19.37
CA ILE A 38 31.72 -15.15 18.72
C ILE A 38 30.89 -16.33 18.24
N ILE A 39 31.01 -16.66 16.96
CA ILE A 39 30.31 -17.78 16.30
C ILE A 39 31.26 -18.90 15.94
N ASP A 40 32.49 -18.55 15.57
CA ASP A 40 33.51 -19.52 15.21
C ASP A 40 34.90 -19.00 15.62
N ASP A 41 35.72 -19.90 16.19
CA ASP A 41 37.13 -19.68 16.44
C ASP A 41 37.93 -20.62 15.53
N GLY A 42 38.46 -20.08 14.44
CA GLY A 42 39.23 -20.89 13.49
C GLY A 42 40.40 -21.58 14.19
N ASP A 43 40.54 -22.90 13.99
CA ASP A 43 41.63 -23.68 14.57
C ASP A 43 42.99 -23.20 14.02
N SER A 44 43.72 -22.40 14.81
CA SER A 44 45.07 -21.97 14.46
C SER A 44 46.11 -22.83 15.20
N MET A 45 47.07 -23.40 14.47
CA MET A 45 48.27 -23.98 15.07
C MET A 45 49.08 -22.93 15.84
N GLU A 46 49.87 -23.38 16.81
CA GLU A 46 50.70 -22.51 17.64
C GLU A 46 51.63 -21.65 16.77
N GLY A 47 51.52 -20.31 16.91
CA GLY A 47 52.29 -19.33 16.13
C GLY A 47 51.59 -18.75 14.90
N ALA A 48 50.41 -19.25 14.50
CA ALA A 48 49.60 -18.67 13.43
C ALA A 48 48.62 -17.58 13.94
N PRO A 49 48.18 -16.65 13.07
CA PRO A 49 47.11 -15.70 13.42
C PRO A 49 45.83 -16.43 13.83
N ILE A 50 45.22 -16.03 14.94
CA ILE A 50 43.90 -16.51 15.36
C ILE A 50 42.84 -15.73 14.57
N THR A 51 41.98 -16.44 13.84
CA THR A 51 40.83 -15.85 13.14
C THR A 51 39.57 -16.11 13.94
N ILE A 52 38.88 -15.05 14.34
CA ILE A 52 37.60 -15.13 15.06
C ILE A 52 36.51 -14.56 14.16
N THR A 53 35.45 -15.34 13.94
CA THR A 53 34.23 -14.87 13.27
C THR A 53 33.20 -14.52 14.32
N ALA A 54 32.74 -13.27 14.30
CA ALA A 54 31.73 -12.76 15.23
C ALA A 54 30.67 -11.93 14.49
N LEU A 55 29.42 -11.95 14.98
CA LEU A 55 28.31 -11.13 14.45
C LEU A 55 27.83 -10.11 15.48
N GLY A 56 27.09 -9.11 15.03
CA GLY A 56 26.51 -8.10 15.92
C GLY A 56 25.40 -8.67 16.81
N VAL A 57 24.92 -7.84 17.74
CA VAL A 57 23.92 -8.21 18.76
C VAL A 57 22.57 -8.59 18.15
N GLU A 58 22.27 -8.16 16.93
CA GLU A 58 21.11 -8.61 16.14
C GLU A 58 21.04 -10.13 15.98
N PHE A 59 22.18 -10.81 16.02
CA PHE A 59 22.26 -12.26 15.94
C PHE A 59 21.52 -12.96 17.08
N ASP A 60 21.48 -12.35 18.26
CA ASP A 60 20.79 -12.94 19.41
C ASP A 60 19.26 -12.95 19.21
N LEU A 61 18.72 -11.98 18.48
CA LEU A 61 17.31 -11.97 18.05
C LEU A 61 17.03 -12.95 16.90
N GLN A 62 18.04 -13.29 16.10
CA GLN A 62 17.97 -14.28 15.02
C GLN A 62 18.19 -15.72 15.49
N ARG A 63 18.69 -15.93 16.71
CA ARG A 63 18.93 -17.29 17.25
C ARG A 63 18.19 -17.60 18.55
N LYS A 64 17.43 -16.64 19.09
CA LYS A 64 16.55 -16.92 20.23
C LYS A 64 15.55 -18.01 19.87
N ASP A 65 15.13 -18.76 20.89
CA ASP A 65 14.14 -19.82 20.74
C ASP A 65 12.92 -19.32 19.97
N ARG A 66 12.47 -20.13 19.01
CA ARG A 66 11.32 -19.83 18.15
C ARG A 66 10.08 -19.57 19.00
N TYR A 67 9.23 -18.64 18.59
CA TYR A 67 7.94 -18.45 19.26
C TYR A 67 7.12 -19.73 19.26
N VAL A 68 6.55 -20.05 20.43
CA VAL A 68 5.66 -21.17 20.69
C VAL A 68 4.46 -20.65 21.49
N PHE A 69 3.36 -20.52 20.74
CA PHE A 69 1.93 -20.56 21.09
C PHE A 69 1.34 -19.59 22.13
N GLU A 70 0.27 -18.91 21.72
CA GLU A 70 -0.76 -18.46 22.66
C GLU A 70 -1.66 -19.68 22.94
N ASP A 71 -1.53 -20.29 24.12
CA ASP A 71 -2.40 -21.39 24.54
C ASP A 71 -3.79 -20.83 24.87
N GLN A 72 -4.73 -20.97 23.93
CA GLN A 72 -6.15 -20.73 24.16
C GLN A 72 -6.87 -22.04 24.57
N GLY A 73 -6.23 -22.85 25.41
CA GLY A 73 -6.81 -23.99 26.13
C GLY A 73 -7.09 -25.25 25.31
N THR A 74 -7.50 -25.14 24.04
CA THR A 74 -7.89 -26.31 23.22
C THR A 74 -7.57 -26.23 21.71
N ALA A 75 -6.96 -25.15 21.20
CA ALA A 75 -6.63 -25.03 19.78
C ALA A 75 -5.22 -24.48 19.54
N LEU A 76 -4.47 -25.16 18.68
CA LEU A 76 -3.13 -24.75 18.24
C LEU A 76 -3.29 -23.66 17.17
N VAL A 77 -2.97 -22.41 17.50
CA VAL A 77 -3.09 -21.28 16.55
C VAL A 77 -1.96 -21.35 15.52
N VAL A 78 -2.33 -21.46 14.25
CA VAL A 78 -1.39 -21.69 13.13
C VAL A 78 -0.83 -20.38 12.56
N ALA A 79 -1.38 -19.21 12.87
CA ALA A 79 -0.81 -17.89 12.60
C ALA A 79 -1.46 -16.84 13.51
N LEU A 80 -0.69 -15.88 14.04
CA LEU A 80 -1.23 -14.79 14.86
C LEU A 80 -1.50 -13.57 13.95
N SER A 81 -2.77 -13.26 13.75
CA SER A 81 -3.20 -12.04 13.06
C SER A 81 -3.39 -10.91 14.08
N ASN A 82 -2.60 -9.85 13.96
CA ASN A 82 -2.75 -8.64 14.79
C ASN A 82 -3.33 -7.52 13.92
N GLY A 83 -4.65 -7.54 13.72
CA GLY A 83 -5.36 -6.54 12.92
C GLY A 83 -5.66 -5.26 13.70
N GLY A 84 -5.33 -4.09 13.13
CA GLY A 84 -5.74 -2.79 13.66
C GLY A 84 -5.02 -2.36 14.94
N GLN A 85 -3.83 -2.90 15.21
CA GLN A 85 -3.01 -2.51 16.37
C GLN A 85 -1.84 -1.61 15.96
N VAL A 86 -1.42 -0.75 16.90
CA VAL A 86 -0.26 0.14 16.69
C VAL A 86 1.03 -0.68 16.66
N PRO A 87 1.95 -0.46 15.70
CA PRO A 87 3.16 -1.27 15.54
C PRO A 87 4.01 -1.38 16.81
N SER A 88 4.11 -0.34 17.63
CA SER A 88 4.85 -0.36 18.91
C SER A 88 4.29 -1.36 19.91
N ILE A 89 2.96 -1.55 19.95
CA ILE A 89 2.28 -2.52 20.81
C ILE A 89 2.59 -3.93 20.33
N ILE A 90 2.55 -4.16 19.02
CA ILE A 90 2.85 -5.46 18.42
C ILE A 90 4.33 -5.80 18.66
N LEU A 91 5.25 -4.85 18.43
CA LEU A 91 6.69 -5.05 18.66
C LEU A 91 6.98 -5.34 20.15
N ALA A 92 6.36 -4.60 21.07
CA ALA A 92 6.53 -4.82 22.50
C ALA A 92 6.04 -6.22 22.93
N SER A 93 4.82 -6.58 22.55
CA SER A 93 4.17 -7.82 22.99
C SER A 93 4.67 -9.07 22.27
N ARG A 94 5.09 -8.95 21.01
CA ARG A 94 5.43 -10.08 20.15
C ARG A 94 6.91 -10.15 19.76
N VAL A 95 7.74 -9.15 20.06
CA VAL A 95 9.19 -9.17 19.79
C VAL A 95 9.98 -8.97 21.08
N ILE A 96 9.74 -7.88 21.80
CA ILE A 96 10.51 -7.53 22.99
C ILE A 96 10.24 -8.50 24.15
N ALA A 97 8.97 -8.83 24.42
CA ALA A 97 8.57 -9.71 25.52
C ALA A 97 9.20 -11.11 25.48
N HIS A 98 9.63 -11.56 24.30
CA HIS A 98 10.24 -12.87 24.10
C HIS A 98 11.66 -12.79 23.52
N GLY A 99 12.20 -11.57 23.35
CA GLY A 99 13.58 -11.33 22.97
C GLY A 99 14.54 -11.45 24.16
N PRO A 100 15.84 -11.25 23.94
CA PRO A 100 16.80 -11.11 25.03
C PRO A 100 16.43 -9.95 25.96
N SER A 101 16.60 -10.12 27.28
CA SER A 101 16.17 -9.14 28.29
C SER A 101 16.90 -7.79 28.23
N TYR A 102 18.06 -7.73 27.58
CA TYR A 102 18.82 -6.50 27.34
C TYR A 102 18.36 -5.75 26.07
N VAL A 103 17.42 -6.30 25.31
CA VAL A 103 16.78 -5.61 24.18
C VAL A 103 15.45 -5.03 24.66
N VAL A 104 15.31 -3.70 24.56
CA VAL A 104 14.10 -2.96 24.95
C VAL A 104 13.47 -2.29 23.74
N LEU A 105 12.22 -1.84 23.88
CA LEU A 105 11.53 -1.11 22.82
C LEU A 105 12.19 0.25 22.58
N GLY A 106 12.54 0.54 21.33
CA GLY A 106 13.03 1.83 20.86
C GLY A 106 11.94 2.65 20.16
N THR A 107 12.38 3.57 19.30
CA THR A 107 11.48 4.42 18.51
C THR A 107 10.76 3.58 17.45
N VAL A 108 9.43 3.72 17.36
CA VAL A 108 8.60 3.04 16.36
C VAL A 108 7.79 4.06 15.54
N THR A 109 8.10 4.20 14.26
CA THR A 109 7.38 5.06 13.32
C THR A 109 7.06 4.34 12.00
N PRO A 110 5.88 4.59 11.41
CA PRO A 110 4.77 5.41 11.87
C PRO A 110 3.92 4.71 12.95
N ALA A 111 3.20 5.49 13.76
CA ALA A 111 2.34 4.98 14.84
C ALA A 111 0.91 4.61 14.37
N ALA A 112 0.65 4.62 13.06
CA ALA A 112 -0.65 4.26 12.52
C ALA A 112 -0.92 2.76 12.71
N PRO A 113 -2.16 2.33 13.03
CA PRO A 113 -2.47 0.91 13.18
C PRO A 113 -2.24 0.11 11.90
N ILE A 114 -1.53 -1.02 12.02
CA ILE A 114 -1.23 -1.95 10.92
C ILE A 114 -2.03 -3.25 11.08
N THR A 115 -2.12 -4.02 9.99
CA THR A 115 -2.52 -5.43 10.03
C THR A 115 -1.32 -6.25 9.60
N VAL A 116 -0.85 -7.13 10.49
CA VAL A 116 0.28 -8.03 10.22
C VAL A 116 -0.05 -9.45 10.61
N GLU A 117 0.35 -10.38 9.75
CA GLU A 117 0.33 -11.81 10.03
C GLU A 117 1.77 -12.26 10.29
N ILE A 118 2.02 -12.76 11.50
CA ILE A 118 3.34 -13.28 11.88
C ILE A 118 3.28 -14.81 11.75
N PRO A 119 4.08 -15.42 10.87
CA PRO A 119 4.10 -16.86 10.70
C PRO A 119 4.40 -17.59 12.02
N PRO A 120 3.85 -18.80 12.19
CA PRO A 120 4.20 -19.62 13.34
C PRO A 120 5.69 -19.97 13.26
N TRP A 121 6.36 -20.08 14.41
CA TRP A 121 7.78 -20.42 14.51
C TRP A 121 8.77 -19.38 14.00
N SER A 122 8.32 -18.16 13.68
CA SER A 122 9.22 -17.04 13.40
C SER A 122 10.19 -16.80 14.56
N MET A 123 11.37 -16.25 14.27
CA MET A 123 12.28 -15.72 15.31
C MET A 123 11.89 -14.27 15.65
N PRO A 124 12.30 -13.72 16.81
CA PRO A 124 12.06 -12.31 17.15
C PRO A 124 12.45 -11.33 16.04
N TRP A 125 13.56 -11.60 15.36
CA TRP A 125 13.98 -10.80 14.22
C TRP A 125 13.02 -10.89 13.02
N ASP A 126 12.54 -12.09 12.69
CA ASP A 126 11.60 -12.29 11.57
C ASP A 126 10.23 -11.67 11.85
N ALA A 127 9.77 -11.73 13.11
CA ALA A 127 8.55 -11.09 13.55
C ALA A 127 8.65 -9.57 13.45
N ALA A 128 9.78 -8.99 13.86
CA ALA A 128 10.06 -7.58 13.64
C ALA A 128 10.04 -7.26 12.13
N ALA A 129 10.71 -8.07 11.30
CA ALA A 129 10.75 -7.91 9.84
C ALA A 129 9.35 -7.92 9.20
N ALA A 130 8.46 -8.80 9.67
CA ALA A 130 7.06 -8.85 9.23
C ALA A 130 6.31 -7.55 9.59
N ILE A 131 6.55 -6.98 10.78
CA ILE A 131 5.96 -5.70 11.21
C ILE A 131 6.43 -4.55 10.31
N ALA A 132 7.74 -4.47 10.01
CA ALA A 132 8.24 -3.47 9.05
C ALA A 132 7.66 -3.69 7.64
N GLY A 133 7.50 -4.94 7.20
CA GLY A 133 6.83 -5.29 5.96
C GLY A 133 5.38 -4.80 5.89
N ALA A 134 4.64 -4.93 6.99
CA ALA A 134 3.27 -4.43 7.12
C ALA A 134 3.19 -2.90 7.15
N ILE A 135 4.14 -2.22 7.83
CA ILE A 135 4.27 -0.77 7.76
C ILE A 135 4.48 -0.33 6.30
N LYS A 136 5.43 -0.95 5.60
CA LYS A 136 5.69 -0.67 4.18
C LYS A 136 4.45 -0.90 3.32
N ALA A 137 3.70 -1.97 3.57
CA ALA A 137 2.48 -2.26 2.82
C ALA A 137 1.39 -1.20 3.02
N GLN A 138 1.32 -0.57 4.20
CA GLN A 138 0.33 0.45 4.52
C GLN A 138 0.76 1.86 4.07
N THR A 139 2.02 2.23 4.25
CA THR A 139 2.50 3.59 3.96
C THR A 139 3.15 3.74 2.59
N ASP A 140 3.42 2.62 1.90
CA ASP A 140 4.21 2.54 0.67
C ASP A 140 5.65 3.10 0.82
N ALA A 141 6.06 3.46 2.05
CA ALA A 141 7.40 3.92 2.38
C ALA A 141 8.25 2.74 2.86
N PRO A 142 9.54 2.66 2.47
CA PRO A 142 10.44 1.65 3.04
C PRO A 142 10.51 1.82 4.56
N ALA A 143 10.23 0.73 5.28
CA ALA A 143 10.42 0.65 6.72
C ALA A 143 11.69 -0.15 7.02
N GLU A 144 12.39 0.26 8.07
CA GLU A 144 13.64 -0.36 8.53
C GLU A 144 13.50 -0.87 9.97
N ILE A 145 14.42 -1.76 10.35
CA ILE A 145 14.56 -2.29 11.70
C ILE A 145 16.03 -2.23 12.05
N TRP A 146 16.34 -1.69 13.23
CA TRP A 146 17.71 -1.60 13.69
C TRP A 146 17.80 -1.66 15.21
N LEU A 147 18.99 -1.98 15.71
CA LEU A 147 19.31 -1.92 17.13
C LEU A 147 20.23 -0.73 17.39
N GLU A 148 19.88 0.08 18.38
CA GLU A 148 20.72 1.15 18.89
C GLU A 148 21.20 0.81 20.29
N ARG A 149 22.43 1.21 20.64
CA ARG A 149 22.90 1.05 22.01
C ARG A 149 22.19 2.07 22.91
N ASN A 150 21.66 1.61 24.04
CA ASN A 150 20.95 2.42 25.03
C ASN A 150 21.72 2.39 26.36
N GLY A 151 22.70 3.27 26.48
CA GLY A 151 23.62 3.31 27.63
C GLY A 151 24.59 2.14 27.64
N GLU A 152 25.02 1.74 28.83
CA GLU A 152 26.10 0.75 28.98
C GLU A 152 25.62 -0.70 28.83
N THR A 153 24.35 -0.99 29.19
CA THR A 153 23.90 -2.39 29.42
C THR A 153 22.83 -2.91 28.44
N ASN A 154 22.17 -2.04 27.67
CA ASN A 154 20.98 -2.41 26.90
C ASN A 154 21.03 -1.91 25.44
N TYR A 155 20.16 -2.48 24.61
CA TYR A 155 19.92 -2.10 23.22
C TYR A 155 18.44 -1.75 23.01
N GLN A 156 18.16 -0.76 22.19
CA GLN A 156 16.81 -0.38 21.75
C GLN A 156 16.55 -0.95 20.36
N LEU A 157 15.48 -1.74 20.20
CA LEU A 157 14.99 -2.17 18.89
C LEU A 157 14.05 -1.10 18.34
N CYS A 158 14.48 -0.48 17.25
CA CYS A 158 13.76 0.59 16.59
C CYS A 158 13.18 0.09 15.26
N VAL A 159 12.02 0.63 14.89
CA VAL A 159 11.37 0.42 13.59
C VAL A 159 10.92 1.77 13.06
N GLY A 160 11.16 2.07 11.79
CA GLY A 160 11.06 3.45 11.37
C GLY A 160 10.93 3.62 9.88
N THR A 161 10.50 4.81 9.46
CA THR A 161 10.71 5.25 8.08
C THR A 161 12.20 5.37 7.83
N TYR A 162 12.64 4.77 6.73
CA TYR A 162 14.02 4.70 6.33
C TYR A 162 14.74 6.07 6.39
N GLY A 163 15.75 6.20 7.29
CA GLY A 163 16.68 7.35 7.32
C GLY A 163 16.26 8.56 8.17
N GLY A 164 15.27 8.44 9.05
CA GLY A 164 14.87 9.54 9.94
C GLY A 164 15.91 9.84 11.04
N GLY A 165 16.57 11.01 10.97
CA GLY A 165 17.40 11.54 12.07
C GLY A 165 18.90 11.17 12.07
N ALA A 166 19.38 10.45 11.07
CA ALA A 166 20.79 10.06 10.99
C ALA A 166 21.71 11.20 10.51
N GLN A 167 22.93 11.29 11.08
CA GLN A 167 23.99 12.15 10.55
C GLN A 167 24.42 11.69 9.16
N ILE A 168 24.76 12.65 8.28
CA ILE A 168 25.07 12.42 6.88
C ILE A 168 26.58 12.53 6.64
N PRO A 169 27.36 11.43 6.65
CA PRO A 169 28.76 11.48 6.30
C PRO A 169 28.95 11.85 4.82
N ASP A 170 29.94 12.72 4.56
CA ASP A 170 30.32 13.21 3.23
C ASP A 170 31.48 12.39 2.68
N ILE A 171 31.21 11.58 1.65
CA ILE A 171 32.21 10.78 0.92
C ILE A 171 32.66 11.51 -0.34
N ARG A 172 33.99 11.71 -0.49
CA ARG A 172 34.59 12.31 -1.70
C ARG A 172 35.85 11.58 -2.16
N THR A 173 36.04 11.56 -3.48
CA THR A 173 37.30 11.18 -4.13
C THR A 173 38.45 12.03 -3.56
N ARG A 174 39.58 11.40 -3.24
CA ARG A 174 40.77 12.02 -2.59
C ARG A 174 40.58 12.52 -1.14
N LYS A 175 39.40 12.37 -0.55
CA LYS A 175 39.16 12.62 0.88
C LYS A 175 39.20 11.29 1.63
N ASN A 176 38.09 10.57 1.61
CA ASN A 176 37.87 9.33 2.35
C ASN A 176 37.49 8.16 1.44
N LEU A 177 37.17 8.38 0.16
CA LEU A 177 36.89 7.32 -0.80
C LEU A 177 38.17 6.60 -1.23
N LEU A 178 38.24 5.29 -0.99
CA LEU A 178 39.34 4.41 -1.40
C LEU A 178 39.00 3.59 -2.64
N LYS A 179 37.78 3.04 -2.69
CA LYS A 179 37.29 2.26 -3.83
C LYS A 179 35.80 2.51 -4.02
N PHE A 180 35.37 2.56 -5.27
CA PHE A 180 33.97 2.66 -5.65
C PHE A 180 33.65 1.55 -6.64
N THR A 181 32.58 0.80 -6.39
CA THR A 181 32.09 -0.24 -7.29
C THR A 181 30.58 -0.07 -7.41
N ARG A 182 30.11 0.18 -8.63
CA ARG A 182 28.68 0.27 -8.92
C ARG A 182 28.19 -1.08 -9.45
N LEU A 183 27.21 -1.66 -8.76
CA LEU A 183 26.47 -2.83 -9.18
C LEU A 183 25.11 -2.38 -9.71
N ARG A 184 24.79 -2.71 -10.96
CA ARG A 184 23.46 -2.48 -11.51
C ARG A 184 22.73 -3.82 -11.59
N SER A 185 21.53 -3.90 -11.03
CA SER A 185 20.65 -5.05 -11.15
C SER A 185 19.36 -4.64 -11.85
N GLY A 186 19.08 -5.30 -12.99
CA GLY A 186 17.80 -5.25 -13.67
C GLY A 186 16.78 -6.27 -13.14
N GLU A 187 17.10 -7.01 -12.08
CA GLU A 187 16.22 -8.06 -11.56
C GLU A 187 14.83 -7.57 -11.11
N PRO A 188 14.67 -6.44 -10.38
CA PRO A 188 13.35 -5.92 -10.07
C PRO A 188 12.71 -5.18 -11.25
N GLN A 189 13.44 -4.99 -12.36
CA GLN A 189 12.99 -4.13 -13.44
C GLN A 189 11.76 -4.69 -14.15
N ALA A 190 10.82 -3.81 -14.48
CA ALA A 190 9.68 -4.16 -15.32
C ALA A 190 9.31 -2.99 -16.24
N THR A 191 8.96 -3.32 -17.47
CA THR A 191 8.37 -2.39 -18.45
C THR A 191 6.95 -2.79 -18.85
N ARG A 192 6.54 -4.00 -18.44
CA ARG A 192 5.21 -4.56 -18.59
C ARG A 192 4.85 -5.31 -17.31
N ALA A 193 3.67 -5.07 -16.75
CA ALA A 193 3.24 -5.79 -15.56
C ALA A 193 1.78 -6.20 -15.58
N GLN A 194 1.52 -7.38 -15.02
CA GLN A 194 0.19 -7.91 -14.73
C GLN A 194 -0.01 -7.95 -13.21
N VAL A 195 -1.24 -7.74 -12.76
CA VAL A 195 -1.62 -7.93 -11.35
C VAL A 195 -2.66 -9.03 -11.21
N ARG A 196 -2.49 -9.86 -10.18
CA ARG A 196 -3.48 -10.84 -9.75
C ARG A 196 -3.91 -10.58 -8.31
N SER A 197 -5.17 -10.83 -8.02
CA SER A 197 -5.69 -10.90 -6.65
C SER A 197 -5.05 -12.07 -5.88
N GLY A 198 -5.25 -12.12 -4.56
CA GLY A 198 -4.88 -13.28 -3.74
C GLY A 198 -5.53 -14.59 -4.20
N SER A 199 -6.66 -14.53 -4.91
CA SER A 199 -7.35 -15.66 -5.53
C SER A 199 -6.86 -16.00 -6.95
N GLY A 200 -5.81 -15.33 -7.45
CA GLY A 200 -5.22 -15.59 -8.76
C GLY A 200 -5.96 -14.96 -9.95
N ILE A 201 -6.99 -14.15 -9.71
CA ILE A 201 -7.80 -13.51 -10.76
C ILE A 201 -7.03 -12.33 -11.35
N PRO A 202 -6.83 -12.24 -12.68
CA PRO A 202 -6.28 -11.06 -13.32
C PRO A 202 -7.18 -9.83 -13.10
N LEU A 203 -6.59 -8.73 -12.64
CA LEU A 203 -7.35 -7.54 -12.24
C LEU A 203 -7.32 -6.42 -13.28
N VAL A 204 -6.28 -6.33 -14.10
CA VAL A 204 -6.04 -5.17 -14.97
C VAL A 204 -7.22 -4.84 -15.89
N GLY A 205 -7.74 -5.82 -16.63
CA GLY A 205 -8.86 -5.64 -17.56
C GLY A 205 -10.24 -5.51 -16.92
N LYS A 206 -10.34 -5.65 -15.59
CA LYS A 206 -11.59 -5.51 -14.83
C LYS A 206 -11.76 -4.13 -14.19
N ALA A 207 -10.77 -3.26 -14.36
CA ALA A 207 -10.80 -1.90 -13.84
C ALA A 207 -11.91 -1.08 -14.51
N ILE A 208 -12.72 -0.43 -13.66
CA ILE A 208 -13.81 0.44 -14.08
C ILE A 208 -13.48 1.86 -13.63
N TYR A 209 -13.69 2.80 -14.53
CA TYR A 209 -13.42 4.22 -14.34
C TYR A 209 -14.67 5.04 -14.68
N SER A 210 -14.70 6.32 -14.28
CA SER A 210 -15.74 7.27 -14.67
C SER A 210 -15.19 8.28 -15.66
N ILE A 211 -16.03 8.72 -16.59
CA ILE A 211 -15.76 9.89 -17.41
C ILE A 211 -16.05 11.16 -16.59
N SER A 212 -15.06 12.05 -16.45
CA SER A 212 -15.18 13.32 -15.73
C SER A 212 -15.45 14.51 -16.66
N ALA A 213 -14.97 14.44 -17.90
CA ALA A 213 -15.19 15.48 -18.91
C ALA A 213 -15.18 14.88 -20.31
N VAL A 214 -15.95 15.49 -21.22
CA VAL A 214 -15.98 15.13 -22.64
C VAL A 214 -15.86 16.41 -23.45
N SER A 215 -15.01 16.39 -24.47
CA SER A 215 -15.03 17.41 -25.52
C SER A 215 -15.60 16.78 -26.80
N ALA A 216 -16.59 17.45 -27.40
CA ALA A 216 -17.29 16.94 -28.57
C ALA A 216 -16.30 16.58 -29.70
N GLY A 217 -16.15 15.28 -29.96
CA GLY A 217 -15.30 14.74 -31.03
C GLY A 217 -13.78 14.83 -30.79
N ALA A 218 -13.32 15.10 -29.56
CA ALA A 218 -11.89 15.32 -29.31
C ALA A 218 -11.28 14.54 -28.14
N HIS A 219 -12.00 14.23 -27.05
CA HIS A 219 -11.45 13.38 -25.98
C HIS A 219 -12.47 13.10 -24.87
N ALA A 220 -12.20 12.02 -24.12
CA ALA A 220 -12.79 11.75 -22.81
C ALA A 220 -11.72 11.83 -21.72
N GLU A 221 -12.02 12.52 -20.63
CA GLU A 221 -11.20 12.50 -19.42
C GLU A 221 -11.74 11.45 -18.45
N VAL A 222 -10.85 10.60 -17.96
CA VAL A 222 -11.16 9.41 -17.19
C VAL A 222 -10.48 9.48 -15.82
N VAL A 223 -11.26 9.15 -14.78
CA VAL A 223 -10.86 9.21 -13.37
C VAL A 223 -11.21 7.93 -12.62
N ASP A 224 -10.50 7.66 -11.53
CA ASP A 224 -10.84 6.56 -10.61
C ASP A 224 -12.14 6.86 -9.87
N LEU A 225 -13.00 5.84 -9.74
CA LEU A 225 -14.28 5.91 -9.06
C LEU A 225 -14.16 6.24 -7.57
N ALA A 226 -13.05 5.90 -6.91
CA ALA A 226 -12.83 6.23 -5.49
C ALA A 226 -12.00 7.50 -5.28
N GLY A 227 -11.56 8.14 -6.36
CA GLY A 227 -10.44 9.07 -6.32
C GLY A 227 -9.11 8.35 -6.11
N GLY A 228 -8.03 8.94 -6.63
CA GLY A 228 -6.71 8.34 -6.60
C GLY A 228 -6.00 8.54 -7.94
N LEU A 229 -5.01 7.69 -8.21
CA LEU A 229 -4.28 7.74 -9.46
C LEU A 229 -5.19 7.32 -10.62
N ALA A 230 -5.15 8.09 -11.70
CA ALA A 230 -5.81 7.77 -12.95
C ALA A 230 -5.19 6.55 -13.65
N PRO A 231 -5.91 5.93 -14.61
CA PRO A 231 -5.46 4.72 -15.27
C PRO A 231 -4.06 4.84 -15.90
N ALA A 232 -3.73 5.98 -16.52
CA ALA A 232 -2.41 6.21 -17.13
C ALA A 232 -1.56 7.11 -16.23
N GLN A 233 -0.26 6.80 -16.17
CA GLN A 233 0.75 7.67 -15.57
C GLN A 233 1.86 8.03 -16.57
N GLU A 234 1.78 7.53 -17.81
CA GLU A 234 2.63 7.91 -18.93
C GLU A 234 1.80 8.25 -20.17
N ALA A 235 2.36 9.12 -21.03
CA ALA A 235 1.81 9.32 -22.36
C ALA A 235 1.87 8.01 -23.16
N ASP A 236 0.94 7.85 -24.10
CA ASP A 236 0.84 6.71 -25.00
C ASP A 236 0.51 5.35 -24.36
N GLN A 237 0.26 5.32 -23.05
CA GLN A 237 0.14 4.08 -22.26
C GLN A 237 -1.01 3.16 -22.71
N PHE A 238 -2.06 3.72 -23.32
CA PHE A 238 -3.21 2.98 -23.83
C PHE A 238 -3.48 3.24 -25.31
N ASN A 239 -2.49 3.69 -26.07
CA ASN A 239 -2.68 3.85 -27.51
C ASN A 239 -2.96 2.48 -28.14
N GLU A 240 -3.83 2.47 -29.15
CA GLU A 240 -4.34 1.26 -29.83
C GLU A 240 -5.23 0.35 -28.95
N ALA A 241 -5.41 0.69 -27.67
CA ALA A 241 -6.41 0.06 -26.82
C ALA A 241 -7.82 0.63 -27.13
N TYR A 242 -8.83 0.09 -26.47
CA TYR A 242 -10.23 0.47 -26.73
C TYR A 242 -10.93 0.86 -25.44
N LEU A 243 -11.68 1.95 -25.47
CA LEU A 243 -12.57 2.36 -24.41
C LEU A 243 -13.95 1.72 -24.64
N LEU A 244 -14.41 0.91 -23.69
CA LEU A 244 -15.77 0.38 -23.67
C LEU A 244 -16.66 1.31 -22.86
N ASP A 245 -17.73 1.81 -23.48
CA ASP A 245 -18.74 2.57 -22.77
C ASP A 245 -19.84 1.68 -22.17
N ALA A 246 -20.67 2.28 -21.33
CA ALA A 246 -21.76 1.60 -20.64
C ALA A 246 -22.89 1.12 -21.59
N THR A 247 -22.97 1.64 -22.82
CA THR A 247 -23.90 1.16 -23.86
C THR A 247 -23.39 -0.10 -24.57
N GLY A 248 -22.09 -0.37 -24.46
CA GLY A 248 -21.41 -1.49 -25.08
C GLY A 248 -20.71 -1.17 -26.39
N ALA A 249 -20.63 0.10 -26.77
CA ALA A 249 -19.82 0.54 -27.89
C ALA A 249 -18.34 0.64 -27.49
N THR A 250 -17.46 0.34 -28.44
CA THR A 250 -16.01 0.36 -28.27
C THR A 250 -15.41 1.47 -29.11
N HIS A 251 -14.58 2.30 -28.48
CA HIS A 251 -13.93 3.45 -29.10
C HIS A 251 -12.43 3.24 -29.10
N GLU A 252 -11.78 3.31 -30.26
CA GLU A 252 -10.32 3.22 -30.33
C GLU A 252 -9.68 4.41 -29.63
N ILE A 253 -8.70 4.15 -28.77
CA ILE A 253 -7.87 5.14 -28.10
C ILE A 253 -6.70 5.46 -29.03
N ILE A 254 -6.77 6.63 -29.66
CA ILE A 254 -5.77 7.12 -30.62
C ILE A 254 -4.56 7.68 -29.88
N ASP A 255 -4.79 8.38 -28.78
CA ASP A 255 -3.75 9.01 -27.96
C ASP A 255 -4.13 9.01 -26.48
N THR A 256 -3.14 8.86 -25.62
CA THR A 256 -3.24 8.83 -24.16
C THR A 256 -2.38 9.94 -23.58
N GLN A 257 -3.02 10.86 -22.86
CA GLN A 257 -2.35 12.00 -22.24
C GLN A 257 -2.57 12.00 -20.72
N VAL A 258 -1.51 12.26 -19.96
CA VAL A 258 -1.58 12.43 -18.51
C VAL A 258 -1.76 13.91 -18.21
N ILE A 259 -2.97 14.31 -17.82
CA ILE A 259 -3.28 15.71 -17.49
C ILE A 259 -2.82 16.03 -16.07
N SER A 260 -3.07 15.09 -15.16
CA SER A 260 -2.59 15.12 -13.79
C SER A 260 -2.45 13.68 -13.27
N PRO A 261 -1.85 13.45 -12.09
CA PRO A 261 -1.81 12.12 -11.48
C PRO A 261 -3.19 11.48 -11.34
N THR A 262 -4.26 12.29 -11.26
CA THR A 262 -5.64 11.85 -11.01
C THR A 262 -6.55 11.96 -12.23
N VAL A 263 -6.06 12.43 -13.39
CA VAL A 263 -6.86 12.57 -14.62
C VAL A 263 -6.06 12.09 -15.84
N THR A 264 -6.59 11.10 -16.55
CA THR A 264 -6.10 10.66 -17.86
C THR A 264 -7.03 11.16 -18.95
N ARG A 265 -6.49 11.78 -19.98
CA ARG A 265 -7.24 12.15 -21.19
C ARG A 265 -6.98 11.12 -22.28
N LEU A 266 -8.06 10.60 -22.84
CA LEU A 266 -8.05 9.64 -23.95
C LEU A 266 -8.64 10.34 -25.19
N LEU A 267 -7.82 10.54 -26.21
CA LEU A 267 -8.29 10.89 -27.55
C LEU A 267 -8.93 9.64 -28.14
N VAL A 268 -10.24 9.68 -28.32
CA VAL A 268 -11.01 8.54 -28.79
C VAL A 268 -11.62 8.86 -30.15
N GLY A 269 -11.48 7.95 -31.11
CA GLY A 269 -12.15 8.05 -32.41
C GLY A 269 -13.61 7.65 -32.27
N THR A 270 -14.51 8.59 -31.93
CA THR A 270 -15.93 8.26 -31.69
C THR A 270 -16.87 8.83 -32.74
N THR A 271 -17.93 8.08 -33.06
CA THR A 271 -19.15 8.58 -33.72
C THR A 271 -20.35 8.59 -32.77
N THR A 272 -20.24 7.93 -31.62
CA THR A 272 -21.27 7.87 -30.56
C THR A 272 -20.92 8.86 -29.45
N PRO A 273 -21.90 9.60 -28.90
CA PRO A 273 -21.66 10.53 -27.81
C PRO A 273 -21.34 9.79 -26.52
N LEU A 274 -20.20 10.12 -25.92
CA LEU A 274 -19.86 9.79 -24.53
C LEU A 274 -20.44 10.87 -23.61
N ALA A 275 -20.87 10.50 -22.40
CA ALA A 275 -21.38 11.43 -21.40
C ALA A 275 -20.51 11.46 -20.14
N ILE A 276 -20.57 12.61 -19.44
CA ILE A 276 -19.96 12.74 -18.11
C ILE A 276 -20.75 11.84 -17.14
N GLY A 277 -20.02 11.08 -16.31
CA GLY A 277 -20.59 10.11 -15.37
C GLY A 277 -20.76 8.70 -15.95
N ASP A 278 -20.49 8.50 -17.25
CA ASP A 278 -20.49 7.17 -17.85
C ASP A 278 -19.36 6.32 -17.25
N LEU A 279 -19.69 5.07 -16.93
CA LEU A 279 -18.71 4.08 -16.53
C LEU A 279 -18.06 3.47 -17.75
N VAL A 280 -16.73 3.37 -17.70
CA VAL A 280 -15.92 2.88 -18.81
C VAL A 280 -14.89 1.85 -18.35
N ARG A 281 -14.51 0.97 -19.28
CA ARG A 281 -13.40 0.01 -19.14
C ARG A 281 -12.41 0.19 -20.27
N ILE A 282 -11.13 -0.05 -20.01
CA ILE A 282 -10.09 -0.08 -21.04
C ILE A 282 -9.86 -1.55 -21.44
N LEU A 283 -9.95 -1.80 -22.74
CA LEU A 283 -9.90 -3.11 -23.37
C LEU A 283 -8.70 -3.22 -24.30
N ARG A 284 -8.29 -4.45 -24.59
CA ARG A 284 -7.22 -4.73 -25.55
C ARG A 284 -7.67 -4.56 -27.00
N SER A 285 -8.93 -4.88 -27.32
CA SER A 285 -9.40 -4.90 -28.71
C SER A 285 -10.88 -4.55 -28.84
N ALA A 286 -11.31 -4.16 -30.05
CA ALA A 286 -12.71 -3.92 -30.40
C ALA A 286 -13.61 -5.15 -30.16
N ALA A 287 -13.04 -6.36 -30.11
CA ALA A 287 -13.75 -7.60 -29.82
C ALA A 287 -14.08 -7.80 -28.33
N LYS A 288 -13.92 -6.76 -27.49
CA LYS A 288 -14.22 -6.78 -26.06
C LYS A 288 -13.32 -7.69 -25.23
N GLU A 289 -12.07 -7.85 -25.68
CA GLU A 289 -11.08 -8.61 -24.93
C GLU A 289 -10.47 -7.76 -23.80
N GLU A 290 -10.43 -8.33 -22.60
CA GLU A 290 -9.88 -7.67 -21.42
C GLU A 290 -8.39 -7.34 -21.57
N LEU A 291 -7.98 -6.22 -20.96
CA LEU A 291 -6.57 -5.86 -20.86
C LEU A 291 -5.82 -6.84 -19.95
N LEU A 292 -4.72 -7.41 -20.45
CA LEU A 292 -3.97 -8.45 -19.74
C LEU A 292 -2.86 -7.90 -18.83
N TYR A 293 -2.29 -6.77 -19.23
CA TYR A 293 -1.13 -6.13 -18.62
C TYR A 293 -1.18 -4.63 -18.88
N ILE A 294 -0.41 -3.89 -18.09
CA ILE A 294 -0.12 -2.47 -18.33
C ILE A 294 1.33 -2.38 -18.81
N ASP A 295 1.57 -1.52 -19.79
CA ASP A 295 2.91 -1.18 -20.27
C ASP A 295 3.33 0.19 -19.76
N SER A 296 4.65 0.40 -19.68
CA SER A 296 5.27 1.72 -19.58
C SER A 296 5.93 2.02 -20.92
N PRO A 297 5.33 2.85 -21.79
CA PRO A 297 5.86 3.11 -23.14
C PRO A 297 7.27 3.67 -23.13
N SER A 298 7.57 4.59 -22.20
CA SER A 298 8.89 5.21 -22.11
C SER A 298 9.97 4.18 -21.76
N LEU A 299 9.70 3.32 -20.77
CA LEU A 299 10.63 2.28 -20.34
C LEU A 299 10.72 1.15 -21.36
N LEU A 300 9.61 0.80 -22.04
CA LEU A 300 9.60 -0.20 -23.10
C LEU A 300 10.46 0.25 -24.29
N GLY A 301 10.38 1.53 -24.66
CA GLY A 301 11.27 2.11 -25.68
C GLY A 301 12.74 2.09 -25.28
N GLN A 302 13.04 2.27 -23.99
CA GLN A 302 14.42 2.32 -23.48
C GLN A 302 15.05 0.93 -23.23
N TYR A 303 14.28 -0.01 -22.69
CA TYR A 303 14.79 -1.28 -22.17
C TYR A 303 14.18 -2.52 -22.82
N GLY A 304 13.21 -2.35 -23.73
CA GLY A 304 12.48 -3.46 -24.34
C GLY A 304 11.42 -4.06 -23.40
N LYS A 305 10.95 -5.26 -23.73
CA LYS A 305 9.86 -5.93 -23.00
C LYS A 305 10.40 -6.74 -21.81
N LEU A 306 10.16 -6.24 -20.61
CA LEU A 306 10.48 -6.88 -19.33
C LEU A 306 9.17 -7.09 -18.55
N CYS A 307 8.70 -8.34 -18.54
CA CYS A 307 7.41 -8.70 -17.96
C CYS A 307 7.51 -9.06 -16.48
N ARG A 308 6.59 -8.54 -15.67
CA ARG A 308 6.47 -8.89 -14.24
C ARG A 308 5.05 -9.30 -13.89
N LEU A 309 4.93 -10.29 -13.02
CA LEU A 309 3.68 -10.60 -12.33
C LEU A 309 3.74 -10.00 -10.92
N LEU A 310 2.75 -9.20 -10.56
CA LEU A 310 2.57 -8.66 -9.22
C LEU A 310 1.44 -9.42 -8.52
N GLU A 311 1.79 -10.19 -7.50
CA GLU A 311 0.81 -10.85 -6.63
C GLU A 311 0.50 -9.94 -5.45
N ARG A 312 -0.76 -9.54 -5.32
CA ARG A 312 -1.21 -8.63 -4.26
C ARG A 312 -2.43 -9.21 -3.57
N ALA A 313 -2.18 -9.98 -2.50
CA ALA A 313 -3.22 -10.64 -1.72
C ALA A 313 -4.25 -9.67 -1.12
N ALA A 314 -3.85 -8.43 -0.83
CA ALA A 314 -4.72 -7.39 -0.26
C ALA A 314 -5.65 -6.71 -1.28
N LEU A 315 -5.49 -6.95 -2.58
CA LEU A 315 -6.37 -6.35 -3.60
C LEU A 315 -7.57 -7.24 -3.86
N ASP A 316 -8.75 -6.68 -3.65
CA ASP A 316 -10.01 -7.34 -3.95
C ASP A 316 -10.40 -7.19 -5.44
N PRO A 317 -11.12 -8.18 -6.01
CA PRO A 317 -11.53 -8.17 -7.40
C PRO A 317 -12.84 -7.40 -7.67
N TYR A 318 -13.42 -6.76 -6.65
CA TYR A 318 -14.80 -6.27 -6.70
C TYR A 318 -14.86 -4.76 -6.95
N THR A 319 -15.94 -4.31 -7.58
CA THR A 319 -16.19 -2.92 -7.93
C THR A 319 -17.59 -2.55 -7.47
N ASN A 320 -17.71 -1.42 -6.78
CA ASN A 320 -19.00 -0.78 -6.58
C ASN A 320 -19.38 -0.02 -7.85
N VAL A 321 -20.32 -0.59 -8.61
CA VAL A 321 -20.75 -0.01 -9.88
C VAL A 321 -21.65 1.21 -9.70
N LEU A 322 -22.14 1.51 -8.49
CA LEU A 322 -22.79 2.81 -8.24
C LEU A 322 -21.79 3.96 -7.99
N GLY A 323 -20.47 3.70 -8.09
CA GLY A 323 -19.43 4.71 -7.95
C GLY A 323 -19.31 5.27 -6.53
N LEU A 324 -19.32 6.60 -6.41
CA LEU A 324 -19.16 7.36 -5.17
C LEU A 324 -20.51 7.49 -4.44
N ASN A 325 -20.91 6.55 -3.57
CA ASN A 325 -21.82 6.90 -2.46
C ASN A 325 -22.03 5.81 -1.38
N THR A 326 -20.96 5.11 -0.97
CA THR A 326 -21.12 4.10 0.09
C THR A 326 -21.23 4.67 1.48
N ASP A 327 -21.11 5.98 1.68
CA ASP A 327 -21.14 6.57 3.02
C ASP A 327 -21.84 7.93 3.11
N MET A 328 -22.42 8.47 2.03
CA MET A 328 -23.13 9.77 2.01
C MET A 328 -22.27 10.98 2.47
N ALA A 329 -20.96 10.82 2.63
CA ALA A 329 -20.09 11.85 3.22
C ALA A 329 -19.99 13.14 2.40
N GLY A 330 -20.13 13.03 1.07
CA GLY A 330 -20.01 14.15 0.12
C GLY A 330 -21.22 15.07 0.04
N TRP A 331 -22.33 14.79 0.74
CA TRP A 331 -23.59 15.51 0.52
C TRP A 331 -23.63 16.88 1.21
N SER A 332 -23.46 17.99 0.47
CA SER A 332 -23.36 19.36 1.02
C SER A 332 -24.51 20.31 0.66
N GLY A 333 -25.59 19.84 0.04
CA GLY A 333 -26.76 20.66 -0.30
C GLY A 333 -27.75 19.94 -1.21
N ALA A 334 -27.53 20.01 -2.52
CA ALA A 334 -28.28 19.23 -3.51
C ALA A 334 -28.08 17.72 -3.30
N LEU A 335 -28.96 16.89 -3.87
CA LEU A 335 -28.84 15.43 -3.78
C LEU A 335 -27.43 14.98 -4.20
N PRO A 336 -26.80 14.05 -3.47
CA PRO A 336 -25.43 13.62 -3.73
C PRO A 336 -25.33 12.86 -5.06
N ASP A 337 -24.12 12.80 -5.60
CA ASP A 337 -23.72 12.19 -6.88
C ASP A 337 -24.73 11.18 -7.49
N GLY A 338 -25.46 11.63 -8.51
CA GLY A 338 -26.38 10.80 -9.30
C GLY A 338 -27.70 10.38 -8.61
N PHE A 339 -27.95 10.83 -7.38
CA PHE A 339 -29.24 10.58 -6.72
C PHE A 339 -30.35 11.46 -7.28
N VAL A 340 -31.52 10.84 -7.47
CA VAL A 340 -32.72 11.50 -7.96
C VAL A 340 -33.88 11.22 -7.00
N SER A 341 -34.68 12.26 -6.76
CA SER A 341 -35.95 12.18 -6.02
C SER A 341 -37.07 12.58 -6.95
N THR A 342 -38.15 11.79 -7.02
CA THR A 342 -39.27 12.05 -7.94
C THR A 342 -40.58 12.43 -7.25
N ALA A 343 -40.54 12.96 -6.03
CA ALA A 343 -41.78 13.35 -5.35
C ALA A 343 -42.43 14.64 -5.86
N THR A 344 -43.76 14.59 -5.90
CA THR A 344 -44.66 15.75 -6.09
C THR A 344 -45.11 16.37 -4.75
N ALA A 345 -44.94 15.66 -3.62
CA ALA A 345 -45.25 16.17 -2.26
C ALA A 345 -44.39 15.48 -1.17
N GLY A 346 -43.30 16.12 -0.75
CA GLY A 346 -42.36 15.63 0.27
C GLY A 346 -41.00 16.31 0.17
N THR A 347 -40.09 16.02 1.10
CA THR A 347 -38.72 16.55 1.07
C THR A 347 -37.68 15.45 1.28
N VAL A 348 -36.60 15.51 0.50
CA VAL A 348 -35.37 14.74 0.75
C VAL A 348 -34.31 15.70 1.24
N THR A 349 -33.78 15.45 2.43
CA THR A 349 -32.80 16.32 3.09
C THR A 349 -31.68 15.50 3.69
N ALA A 350 -30.49 16.10 3.78
CA ALA A 350 -29.39 15.51 4.54
C ALA A 350 -29.69 15.62 6.04
N ASP A 351 -29.62 14.52 6.76
CA ASP A 351 -29.71 14.49 8.22
C ASP A 351 -28.32 14.25 8.83
N THR A 352 -27.81 15.24 9.55
CA THR A 352 -26.54 15.18 10.28
C THR A 352 -26.71 14.72 11.73
N GLY A 353 -27.95 14.58 12.22
CA GLY A 353 -28.27 14.18 13.59
C GLY A 353 -28.54 12.67 13.72
N PHE A 354 -29.00 12.03 12.64
CA PHE A 354 -29.23 10.60 12.59
C PHE A 354 -28.64 10.00 11.31
N PHE A 355 -27.50 9.32 11.43
CA PHE A 355 -26.76 8.72 10.32
C PHE A 355 -26.00 7.48 10.79
N LEU A 356 -25.64 6.60 9.86
CA LEU A 356 -24.83 5.41 10.12
C LEU A 356 -23.36 5.66 9.76
N THR A 357 -23.12 6.25 8.59
CA THR A 357 -21.77 6.47 8.06
C THR A 357 -21.61 7.88 7.48
N GLY A 358 -20.36 8.28 7.19
CA GLY A 358 -20.01 9.57 6.54
C GLY A 358 -20.52 10.86 7.17
N GLY A 359 -21.12 10.82 8.36
CA GLY A 359 -21.63 12.00 9.07
C GLY A 359 -23.01 12.48 8.64
N ARG A 360 -23.66 11.82 7.65
CA ARG A 360 -24.93 12.23 7.05
C ARG A 360 -25.72 11.04 6.53
N SER A 361 -27.05 11.13 6.53
CA SER A 361 -27.92 10.18 5.81
C SER A 361 -29.07 10.90 5.09
N ALA A 362 -29.74 10.20 4.17
CA ALA A 362 -30.86 10.74 3.41
C ALA A 362 -32.17 10.59 4.14
N LYS A 363 -32.73 11.69 4.62
CA LYS A 363 -34.05 11.72 5.26
C LYS A 363 -35.13 12.06 4.25
N LEU A 364 -36.01 11.11 4.02
CA LEU A 364 -37.20 11.21 3.18
C LEU A 364 -38.42 11.48 4.08
N THR A 365 -38.95 12.70 4.05
CA THR A 365 -40.12 13.10 4.85
C THR A 365 -41.34 13.31 3.94
N THR A 366 -42.43 12.62 4.21
CA THR A 366 -43.69 12.76 3.45
C THR A 366 -44.44 14.03 3.90
N ALA A 367 -45.00 14.77 2.93
CA ALA A 367 -45.75 16.00 3.21
C ALA A 367 -47.28 15.81 3.20
N ALA A 368 -47.78 14.70 2.66
CA ALA A 368 -49.20 14.42 2.54
C ALA A 368 -49.49 12.91 2.65
N PRO A 369 -50.70 12.53 3.09
CA PRO A 369 -51.12 11.14 3.09
C PRO A 369 -51.11 10.53 1.69
N ALA A 370 -50.67 9.27 1.58
CA ALA A 370 -50.74 8.45 0.36
C ALA A 370 -49.94 8.94 -0.87
N VAL A 371 -49.00 9.88 -0.69
CA VAL A 371 -48.04 10.26 -1.75
C VAL A 371 -46.70 9.59 -1.43
N GLY A 372 -46.29 8.68 -2.31
CA GLY A 372 -45.01 8.03 -2.20
C GLY A 372 -43.84 8.95 -2.49
N LEU A 373 -42.85 8.99 -1.60
CA LEU A 373 -41.59 9.69 -1.79
C LEU A 373 -40.49 8.66 -2.04
N ASN A 374 -39.84 8.74 -3.19
CA ASN A 374 -38.74 7.85 -3.56
C ASN A 374 -37.44 8.61 -3.75
N LEU A 375 -36.37 7.98 -3.33
CA LEU A 375 -35.00 8.37 -3.58
C LEU A 375 -34.31 7.20 -4.27
N TYR A 376 -33.70 7.44 -5.43
CA TYR A 376 -33.00 6.39 -6.15
C TYR A 376 -31.67 6.85 -6.70
N LYS A 377 -30.79 5.88 -6.92
CA LYS A 377 -29.58 6.02 -7.73
C LYS A 377 -29.64 4.97 -8.84
N GLU A 378 -29.33 5.41 -10.05
CA GLU A 378 -29.33 4.59 -11.25
C GLU A 378 -27.98 4.74 -11.93
N GLN A 379 -27.46 3.64 -12.46
CA GLN A 379 -26.23 3.64 -13.23
C GLN A 379 -26.35 2.68 -14.42
N LEU A 380 -25.93 3.16 -15.59
CA LEU A 380 -25.72 2.30 -16.75
C LEU A 380 -24.36 1.58 -16.60
N PHE A 381 -24.37 0.27 -16.82
CA PHE A 381 -23.23 -0.61 -16.64
C PHE A 381 -23.16 -1.63 -17.77
N TYR A 382 -21.96 -1.90 -18.28
CA TYR A 382 -21.74 -2.99 -19.23
C TYR A 382 -21.03 -4.17 -18.57
N SER A 383 -21.64 -5.36 -18.66
CA SER A 383 -21.04 -6.61 -18.22
C SER A 383 -20.33 -7.31 -19.39
N LEU A 384 -19.05 -7.63 -19.26
CA LEU A 384 -18.30 -8.35 -20.31
C LEU A 384 -18.69 -9.83 -20.38
N VAL A 385 -18.95 -10.41 -19.22
CA VAL A 385 -19.36 -11.81 -19.05
C VAL A 385 -20.61 -11.88 -18.18
N ALA A 386 -21.13 -13.08 -17.94
CA ALA A 386 -22.13 -13.24 -16.90
C ALA A 386 -21.47 -12.95 -15.54
N GLU A 387 -21.89 -11.88 -14.87
CA GLU A 387 -21.30 -11.43 -13.59
C GLU A 387 -22.37 -11.44 -12.50
N PRO A 388 -22.10 -12.01 -11.31
CA PRO A 388 -23.01 -11.91 -10.18
C PRO A 388 -23.05 -10.48 -9.64
N MET A 389 -24.25 -10.00 -9.31
CA MET A 389 -24.50 -8.67 -8.78
C MET A 389 -25.20 -8.78 -7.42
N VAL A 390 -24.73 -8.00 -6.45
CA VAL A 390 -25.32 -7.89 -5.11
C VAL A 390 -25.61 -6.43 -4.82
N PHE A 391 -26.85 -6.15 -4.44
CA PHE A 391 -27.32 -4.81 -4.09
C PHE A 391 -27.41 -4.71 -2.57
N SER A 392 -26.90 -3.62 -2.00
CA SER A 392 -27.03 -3.35 -0.57
C SER A 392 -27.39 -1.89 -0.30
N THR A 393 -28.20 -1.67 0.72
CA THR A 393 -28.49 -0.34 1.27
C THR A 393 -28.75 -0.42 2.79
N TRP A 394 -28.57 0.68 3.50
CA TRP A 394 -28.99 0.81 4.90
C TRP A 394 -30.24 1.70 4.99
N VAL A 395 -31.23 1.24 5.74
CA VAL A 395 -32.48 1.99 5.92
C VAL A 395 -32.93 2.03 7.38
N ALA A 396 -33.66 3.06 7.76
CA ALA A 396 -34.25 3.22 9.09
C ALA A 396 -35.56 4.00 9.02
N GLN A 397 -36.37 3.95 10.09
CA GLN A 397 -37.59 4.74 10.24
C GLN A 397 -37.76 5.27 11.66
N ASN A 398 -38.56 6.32 11.83
CA ASN A 398 -38.86 6.93 13.14
C ASN A 398 -40.23 6.59 13.69
N ASN A 399 -41.13 6.11 12.85
CA ASN A 399 -42.51 5.81 13.21
C ASN A 399 -42.85 4.38 12.82
N PRO A 400 -43.51 3.58 13.69
CA PRO A 400 -44.00 2.25 13.31
C PRO A 400 -45.04 2.28 12.20
N GLY A 401 -45.67 3.43 11.92
CA GLY A 401 -46.55 3.65 10.76
C GLY A 401 -45.83 3.94 9.44
N SER A 402 -44.52 4.22 9.49
CA SER A 402 -43.69 4.33 8.30
C SER A 402 -43.51 2.95 7.67
N TYR A 403 -43.54 2.89 6.35
CA TYR A 403 -43.25 1.68 5.60
C TYR A 403 -42.13 1.99 4.61
N ILE A 404 -41.09 1.16 4.66
CA ILE A 404 -39.95 1.26 3.76
C ILE A 404 -40.10 0.17 2.70
N SER A 405 -40.12 0.57 1.44
CA SER A 405 -40.01 -0.35 0.32
C SER A 405 -38.68 -0.10 -0.39
N VAL A 406 -37.81 -1.10 -0.42
CA VAL A 406 -36.56 -1.06 -1.20
C VAL A 406 -36.79 -1.81 -2.51
N ARG A 407 -36.54 -1.14 -3.64
CA ARG A 407 -36.67 -1.70 -4.98
C ARG A 407 -35.31 -1.74 -5.64
N MET A 408 -35.01 -2.89 -6.23
CA MET A 408 -33.77 -3.12 -6.95
C MET A 408 -34.15 -3.63 -8.34
N THR A 409 -33.56 -3.02 -9.36
CA THR A 409 -33.90 -3.33 -10.75
C THR A 409 -32.66 -3.49 -11.62
N ILE A 410 -32.77 -4.41 -12.58
CA ILE A 410 -31.78 -4.69 -13.62
C ILE A 410 -32.51 -4.60 -14.96
N GLY A 411 -32.07 -3.69 -15.85
CA GLY A 411 -32.70 -3.50 -17.17
C GLY A 411 -34.19 -3.12 -17.08
N GLY A 412 -34.60 -2.47 -16.00
CA GLY A 412 -36.00 -2.08 -15.72
C GLY A 412 -36.87 -3.17 -15.10
N ALA A 413 -36.40 -4.42 -15.00
CA ALA A 413 -37.10 -5.50 -14.30
C ALA A 413 -36.68 -5.55 -12.83
N HIS A 414 -37.60 -5.93 -11.94
CA HIS A 414 -37.27 -6.15 -10.53
C HIS A 414 -36.40 -7.40 -10.35
N VAL A 415 -35.39 -7.27 -9.48
CA VAL A 415 -34.60 -8.39 -8.95
C VAL A 415 -35.52 -9.37 -8.20
N ALA A 416 -35.20 -10.66 -8.16
CA ALA A 416 -36.04 -11.63 -7.47
C ALA A 416 -36.23 -11.23 -5.99
N GLY A 417 -37.49 -11.23 -5.54
CA GLY A 417 -37.85 -10.81 -4.18
C GLY A 417 -37.96 -9.29 -3.96
N SER A 418 -37.60 -8.45 -4.94
CA SER A 418 -37.88 -7.01 -4.92
C SER A 418 -39.29 -6.72 -5.46
N PRO A 419 -40.06 -5.76 -4.88
CA PRO A 419 -39.71 -4.89 -3.76
C PRO A 419 -39.63 -5.60 -2.40
N PHE A 420 -38.64 -5.20 -1.59
CA PHE A 420 -38.50 -5.62 -0.19
C PHE A 420 -39.29 -4.67 0.70
N THR A 421 -40.29 -5.19 1.42
CA THR A 421 -40.88 -4.46 2.55
C THR A 421 -40.00 -4.64 3.77
N VAL A 422 -39.43 -3.55 4.27
CA VAL A 422 -38.44 -3.59 5.35
C VAL A 422 -39.09 -3.14 6.64
N VAL A 423 -39.05 -4.01 7.65
CA VAL A 423 -39.44 -3.68 9.02
C VAL A 423 -38.17 -3.38 9.79
N THR A 424 -38.04 -2.15 10.28
CA THR A 424 -36.90 -1.72 11.09
C THR A 424 -37.36 -1.38 12.50
N PRO A 425 -36.55 -1.71 13.54
CA PRO A 425 -36.75 -1.11 14.86
C PRO A 425 -36.68 0.42 14.74
N LEU A 426 -37.46 1.12 15.56
CA LEU A 426 -37.51 2.58 15.49
C LEU A 426 -36.14 3.19 15.76
N ASN A 427 -35.75 4.13 14.91
CA ASN A 427 -34.48 4.84 14.96
C ASN A 427 -33.26 3.91 14.99
N GLN A 428 -33.34 2.80 14.25
CA GLN A 428 -32.22 1.89 14.05
C GLN A 428 -32.02 1.58 12.57
N PHE A 429 -30.77 1.67 12.11
CA PHE A 429 -30.40 1.24 10.76
C PHE A 429 -30.38 -0.28 10.64
N VAL A 430 -31.02 -0.77 9.58
CA VAL A 430 -31.02 -2.17 9.18
C VAL A 430 -30.46 -2.26 7.76
N ARG A 431 -29.58 -3.24 7.54
CA ARG A 431 -29.03 -3.53 6.22
C ARG A 431 -30.03 -4.34 5.43
N VAL A 432 -30.23 -3.94 4.18
CA VAL A 432 -31.04 -4.63 3.20
C VAL A 432 -30.12 -5.07 2.08
N ASP A 433 -29.98 -6.38 1.92
CA ASP A 433 -29.23 -6.99 0.83
C ASP A 433 -30.20 -7.72 -0.10
N SER A 434 -29.98 -7.62 -1.42
CA SER A 434 -30.57 -8.60 -2.34
C SER A 434 -29.77 -9.89 -2.33
N GLY A 435 -30.40 -10.96 -2.82
CA GLY A 435 -29.65 -12.13 -3.28
C GLY A 435 -28.67 -11.79 -4.42
N VAL A 436 -27.88 -12.79 -4.79
CA VAL A 436 -26.95 -12.73 -5.93
C VAL A 436 -27.72 -12.97 -7.21
N GLU A 437 -27.72 -12.00 -8.12
CA GLU A 437 -28.30 -12.14 -9.46
C GLU A 437 -27.21 -12.15 -10.51
N ALA A 438 -27.20 -13.16 -11.39
CA ALA A 438 -26.28 -13.17 -12.51
C ALA A 438 -26.84 -12.30 -13.64
N VAL A 439 -26.14 -11.20 -13.96
CA VAL A 439 -26.47 -10.41 -15.15
C VAL A 439 -25.72 -10.97 -16.35
N ALA A 440 -26.42 -11.19 -17.47
CA ALA A 440 -25.78 -11.66 -18.70
C ALA A 440 -24.80 -10.63 -19.25
N ALA A 441 -23.90 -11.06 -20.16
CA ALA A 441 -23.05 -10.11 -20.88
C ALA A 441 -23.91 -9.10 -21.67
N GLY A 442 -23.57 -7.81 -21.60
CA GLY A 442 -24.32 -6.74 -22.24
C GLY A 442 -24.52 -5.51 -21.36
N PRO A 443 -25.21 -4.48 -21.89
CA PRO A 443 -25.56 -3.28 -21.15
C PRO A 443 -26.75 -3.52 -20.23
N HIS A 444 -26.68 -2.97 -19.01
CA HIS A 444 -27.72 -3.05 -17.98
C HIS A 444 -27.87 -1.71 -17.28
N THR A 445 -29.12 -1.32 -17.05
CA THR A 445 -29.44 -0.24 -16.11
C THR A 445 -29.62 -0.85 -14.73
N LEU A 446 -28.76 -0.48 -13.79
CA LEU A 446 -28.79 -0.94 -12.40
C LEU A 446 -29.34 0.19 -11.54
N LYS A 447 -30.40 -0.08 -10.78
CA LYS A 447 -31.05 0.94 -9.95
C LYS A 447 -31.40 0.40 -8.57
N ILE A 448 -31.07 1.18 -7.54
CA ILE A 448 -31.56 1.02 -6.16
C ILE A 448 -32.48 2.19 -5.86
N GLU A 449 -33.68 1.89 -5.38
CA GLU A 449 -34.69 2.87 -5.00
C GLU A 449 -35.19 2.58 -3.59
N VAL A 450 -35.15 3.59 -2.72
CA VAL A 450 -35.77 3.56 -1.39
C VAL A 450 -37.04 4.40 -1.44
N PHE A 451 -38.14 3.78 -1.04
CA PHE A 451 -39.46 4.37 -1.10
C PHE A 451 -40.03 4.47 0.31
N ASN A 452 -40.45 5.68 0.70
CA ASN A 452 -41.28 5.89 1.86
C ASN A 452 -42.75 5.77 1.43
N THR A 453 -43.41 4.65 1.80
CA THR A 453 -44.84 4.40 1.52
C THR A 453 -45.74 4.87 2.68
N SER A 454 -45.23 5.63 3.66
CA SER A 454 -46.03 6.11 4.79
C SER A 454 -47.23 6.95 4.32
N GLY A 455 -48.41 6.69 4.89
CA GLY A 455 -49.62 7.46 4.64
C GLY A 455 -49.80 8.65 5.58
N THR A 456 -48.83 8.95 6.44
CA THR A 456 -48.97 9.98 7.48
C THR A 456 -47.95 11.10 7.26
N PRO A 457 -48.39 12.37 7.18
CA PRO A 457 -47.48 13.50 7.03
C PRO A 457 -46.49 13.59 8.20
N GLY A 458 -45.22 13.85 7.90
CA GLY A 458 -44.15 13.97 8.88
C GLY A 458 -43.44 12.66 9.22
N ASP A 459 -43.91 11.53 8.71
CA ASP A 459 -43.21 10.26 8.81
C ASP A 459 -41.92 10.32 7.99
N ALA A 460 -40.81 9.92 8.61
CA ALA A 460 -39.50 9.96 8.01
C ALA A 460 -38.91 8.56 7.88
N VAL A 461 -38.28 8.34 6.73
CA VAL A 461 -37.45 7.19 6.44
C VAL A 461 -36.06 7.69 6.13
N TRP A 462 -35.04 6.98 6.61
CA TRP A 462 -33.65 7.26 6.30
C TRP A 462 -33.10 6.20 5.35
N CYS A 463 -32.32 6.65 4.38
CA CYS A 463 -31.46 5.83 3.54
C CYS A 463 -30.02 6.30 3.77
N ASP A 464 -29.14 5.37 4.11
CA ASP A 464 -27.70 5.58 4.19
C ASP A 464 -27.04 4.59 3.25
N SER A 465 -25.85 4.93 2.74
CA SER A 465 -24.92 4.03 2.06
C SER A 465 -25.55 3.07 1.03
N VAL A 466 -25.37 3.32 -0.26
CA VAL A 466 -25.82 2.40 -1.31
C VAL A 466 -24.65 1.76 -2.04
N GLN A 467 -24.76 0.49 -2.38
CA GLN A 467 -23.80 -0.19 -3.24
C GLN A 467 -24.45 -1.21 -4.15
N VAL A 468 -23.84 -1.38 -5.32
CA VAL A 468 -24.05 -2.54 -6.17
C VAL A 468 -22.67 -3.11 -6.47
N LEU A 469 -22.43 -4.34 -6.06
CA LEU A 469 -21.14 -5.01 -6.21
C LEU A 469 -21.23 -6.12 -7.24
N ASN A 470 -20.24 -6.21 -8.12
CA ASN A 470 -20.04 -7.38 -8.97
C ASN A 470 -19.42 -8.55 -8.18
N ALA A 471 -20.15 -9.02 -7.18
CA ALA A 471 -19.72 -10.04 -6.22
C ALA A 471 -20.74 -11.18 -6.11
N ASP A 472 -20.28 -12.32 -5.62
CA ASP A 472 -21.06 -13.52 -5.34
C ASP A 472 -21.61 -13.58 -3.90
N ALA A 473 -21.42 -12.52 -3.12
CA ALA A 473 -21.97 -12.37 -1.78
C ALA A 473 -22.05 -10.88 -1.38
N ALA A 474 -22.88 -10.60 -0.36
CA ALA A 474 -22.90 -9.30 0.28
C ALA A 474 -21.58 -9.04 1.03
N LEU A 475 -20.90 -7.95 0.69
CA LEU A 475 -19.61 -7.57 1.26
C LEU A 475 -19.72 -6.24 2.03
N PRO A 476 -18.72 -5.88 2.86
CA PRO A 476 -18.63 -4.54 3.43
C PRO A 476 -18.68 -3.46 2.35
N PHE A 477 -19.35 -2.36 2.69
CA PHE A 477 -19.49 -1.17 1.86
C PHE A 477 -18.11 -0.64 1.44
N ARG A 478 -17.92 -0.43 0.14
CA ARG A 478 -16.66 0.02 -0.45
C ARG A 478 -16.85 1.05 -1.55
N VAL A 479 -15.91 1.97 -1.62
CA VAL A 479 -15.87 2.99 -2.66
C VAL A 479 -15.04 2.49 -3.86
N GLY A 480 -15.60 2.64 -5.07
CA GLY A 480 -14.90 2.49 -6.35
C GLY A 480 -14.53 1.06 -6.77
N SER A 481 -13.42 0.94 -7.51
CA SER A 481 -12.99 -0.31 -8.17
C SER A 481 -11.72 -0.88 -7.55
N GLY A 482 -11.80 -2.06 -6.92
CA GLY A 482 -10.63 -2.82 -6.48
C GLY A 482 -9.65 -3.13 -7.63
N PRO A 483 -10.14 -3.57 -8.79
CA PRO A 483 -9.32 -3.70 -10.00
C PRO A 483 -8.60 -2.42 -10.46
N ALA A 484 -9.20 -1.23 -10.32
CA ALA A 484 -8.51 0.02 -10.63
C ALA A 484 -7.30 0.27 -9.69
N ARG A 485 -7.43 -0.05 -8.39
CA ARG A 485 -6.29 0.00 -7.45
C ARG A 485 -5.15 -0.93 -7.86
N ALA A 486 -5.45 -2.02 -8.55
CA ALA A 486 -4.45 -2.91 -9.12
C ALA A 486 -3.64 -2.21 -10.23
N VAL A 487 -4.30 -1.48 -11.13
CA VAL A 487 -3.64 -0.66 -12.16
C VAL A 487 -2.77 0.42 -11.51
N GLN A 488 -3.28 1.09 -10.47
CA GLN A 488 -2.50 2.09 -9.72
C GLN A 488 -1.24 1.49 -9.09
N ALA A 489 -1.32 0.24 -8.59
CA ALA A 489 -0.17 -0.46 -8.03
C ALA A 489 0.88 -0.80 -9.11
N VAL A 490 0.47 -1.09 -10.35
CA VAL A 490 1.40 -1.27 -11.48
C VAL A 490 2.11 0.04 -11.80
N ASN A 491 1.38 1.13 -11.95
CA ASN A 491 1.97 2.41 -12.28
C ASN A 491 2.98 2.87 -11.20
N ARG A 492 2.66 2.66 -9.93
CA ARG A 492 3.62 2.88 -8.82
C ARG A 492 4.83 1.95 -8.89
N TYR A 493 4.63 0.70 -9.30
CA TYR A 493 5.74 -0.24 -9.51
C TYR A 493 6.69 0.25 -10.59
N PHE A 494 6.20 0.77 -11.72
CA PHE A 494 7.03 1.36 -12.76
C PHE A 494 7.78 2.60 -12.28
N ALA A 495 7.12 3.50 -11.54
CA ALA A 495 7.79 4.65 -10.95
C ALA A 495 8.94 4.24 -10.01
N THR A 496 8.80 3.11 -9.32
CA THR A 496 9.81 2.64 -8.34
C THR A 496 10.88 1.75 -8.96
N ASN A 497 10.52 0.87 -9.89
CA ASN A 497 11.36 -0.22 -10.39
C ASN A 497 11.47 -0.20 -11.93
N GLY A 498 11.09 0.89 -12.59
CA GLY A 498 11.16 1.00 -14.04
C GLY A 498 12.58 0.98 -14.60
N HIS A 499 13.52 1.46 -13.79
CA HIS A 499 14.94 1.51 -14.12
C HIS A 499 15.73 0.44 -13.37
N PRO A 500 16.90 0.01 -13.89
CA PRO A 500 17.77 -0.91 -13.18
C PRO A 500 18.16 -0.31 -11.82
N SER A 501 17.91 -1.06 -10.76
CA SER A 501 18.39 -0.71 -9.42
C SER A 501 19.91 -0.61 -9.43
N ALA A 502 20.47 0.43 -8.83
CA ALA A 502 21.90 0.57 -8.65
C ALA A 502 22.22 0.39 -7.16
N SER A 503 23.08 -0.57 -6.83
CA SER A 503 23.76 -0.62 -5.55
C SER A 503 25.20 -0.17 -5.72
N TYR A 504 25.75 0.40 -4.66
CA TYR A 504 27.10 0.92 -4.64
C TYR A 504 27.84 0.23 -3.49
N ARG A 505 28.97 -0.39 -3.82
CA ARG A 505 29.94 -0.87 -2.85
C ARG A 505 31.07 0.15 -2.78
N VAL A 506 31.24 0.75 -1.62
CA VAL A 506 32.19 1.83 -1.38
C VAL A 506 33.18 1.39 -0.31
N SER A 507 34.48 1.35 -0.63
CA SER A 507 35.51 1.30 0.41
C SER A 507 35.86 2.73 0.79
N ALA A 508 35.71 3.07 2.06
CA ALA A 508 36.03 4.40 2.58
C ALA A 508 36.73 4.36 3.94
N SER A 509 37.49 5.41 4.24
CA SER A 509 38.13 5.65 5.53
C SER A 509 37.16 6.34 6.49
N ASP A 510 36.85 5.67 7.61
CA ASP A 510 36.06 6.21 8.72
C ASP A 510 36.92 7.20 9.54
N ARG A 511 36.76 8.49 9.24
CA ARG A 511 37.64 9.54 9.78
C ARG A 511 37.22 10.00 11.17
N ALA A 512 35.92 9.95 11.48
CA ALA A 512 35.43 10.21 12.83
C ALA A 512 36.11 9.26 13.83
N ARG A 513 36.33 8.00 13.45
CA ARG A 513 37.01 7.04 14.33
C ARG A 513 38.50 7.33 14.54
N ARG A 514 39.16 8.00 13.61
CA ARG A 514 40.58 8.37 13.77
C ARG A 514 40.73 9.52 14.76
N ASP A 515 39.81 10.48 14.68
CA ASP A 515 39.86 11.72 15.45
C ASP A 515 38.42 12.28 15.54
N PRO A 516 37.63 11.82 16.52
CA PRO A 516 36.21 12.18 16.64
C PRO A 516 36.03 13.68 16.85
N GLY A 517 36.96 14.32 17.56
CA GLY A 517 36.96 15.77 17.79
C GLY A 517 37.17 16.58 16.51
N ARG A 518 38.00 16.08 15.58
CA ARG A 518 38.27 16.76 14.30
C ARG A 518 37.27 16.43 13.20
N TYR A 519 36.66 15.25 13.24
CA TYR A 519 35.74 14.76 12.20
C TYR A 519 34.41 14.24 12.78
N PRO A 520 33.67 15.02 13.60
CA PRO A 520 32.51 14.54 14.35
C PRO A 520 31.31 14.10 13.48
N PHE A 521 31.32 14.43 12.19
CA PHE A 521 30.24 14.14 11.23
C PHE A 521 30.67 13.16 10.12
N GLU A 522 31.86 12.55 10.21
CA GLU A 522 32.40 11.65 9.18
C GLU A 522 32.42 10.18 9.62
N GLY A 523 31.56 9.82 10.58
CA GLY A 523 31.41 8.46 11.09
C GLY A 523 30.40 7.67 10.27
N PHE A 524 30.71 6.40 9.99
CA PHE A 524 29.78 5.52 9.30
C PHE A 524 28.93 4.74 10.31
N VAL A 525 27.64 5.10 10.42
CA VAL A 525 26.67 4.41 11.27
C VAL A 525 25.85 3.45 10.40
N LEU A 526 25.79 2.17 10.79
CA LEU A 526 24.95 1.19 10.10
C LEU A 526 23.48 1.64 10.19
N GLY A 527 22.76 1.64 9.07
CA GLY A 527 21.40 2.21 9.02
C GLY A 527 21.36 3.73 8.82
N GLY A 528 22.49 4.43 8.95
CA GLY A 528 22.58 5.87 8.71
C GLY A 528 22.46 6.25 7.23
N SER A 529 21.95 7.45 7.00
CA SER A 529 21.96 8.13 5.69
C SER A 529 23.35 8.65 5.38
N MET A 530 23.77 8.68 4.13
CA MET A 530 25.11 9.09 3.69
C MET A 530 25.05 9.90 2.41
N ALA A 531 25.71 11.05 2.39
CA ALA A 531 25.80 11.85 1.17
C ALA A 531 27.00 11.38 0.35
N ILE A 532 26.71 10.88 -0.84
CA ILE A 532 27.70 10.60 -1.87
C ILE A 532 27.69 11.79 -2.81
N ARG A 533 28.76 12.59 -2.76
CA ARG A 533 28.96 13.70 -3.71
C ARG A 533 29.90 13.25 -4.82
N GLU A 534 29.37 13.16 -6.03
CA GLU A 534 30.13 12.94 -7.26
C GLU A 534 30.60 14.29 -7.79
N THR A 535 31.84 14.66 -7.47
CA THR A 535 32.40 15.98 -7.79
C THR A 535 32.54 16.26 -9.29
N GLU A 536 32.59 15.22 -10.13
CA GLU A 536 32.72 15.36 -11.59
C GLU A 536 31.38 15.70 -12.27
N LEU A 537 30.27 15.29 -11.67
CA LEU A 537 28.91 15.57 -12.17
C LEU A 537 28.18 16.63 -11.33
N ASP A 538 28.80 17.10 -10.23
CA ASP A 538 28.20 17.93 -9.18
C ASP A 538 26.88 17.39 -8.62
N ILE A 539 26.75 16.06 -8.60
CA ILE A 539 25.58 15.37 -8.08
C ILE A 539 25.84 14.97 -6.63
N THR A 540 24.91 15.31 -5.74
CA THR A 540 24.89 14.80 -4.37
C THR A 540 23.69 13.88 -4.21
N THR A 541 23.94 12.61 -3.90
CA THR A 541 22.88 11.66 -3.58
C THR A 541 22.96 11.28 -2.11
N ILE A 542 21.80 11.23 -1.44
CA ILE A 542 21.72 10.72 -0.07
C ILE A 542 21.31 9.26 -0.17
N GLN A 543 22.18 8.37 0.29
CA GLN A 543 22.05 6.93 0.16
C GLN A 543 22.30 6.27 1.50
N ARG A 544 21.68 5.13 1.77
CA ARG A 544 21.80 4.50 3.09
C ARG A 544 22.85 3.40 3.13
N LEU A 545 23.56 3.34 4.25
CA LEU A 545 24.47 2.24 4.57
C LEU A 545 23.70 0.97 4.97
N MET A 546 23.71 -0.04 4.09
CA MET A 546 23.02 -1.32 4.27
C MET A 546 23.88 -2.36 4.96
N ARG A 547 25.18 -2.36 4.65
CA ARG A 547 26.14 -3.28 5.27
C ARG A 547 27.45 -2.54 5.47
N ARG A 548 28.09 -2.80 6.61
CA ARG A 548 29.36 -2.22 7.00
C ARG A 548 30.31 -3.36 7.37
N ASP A 549 31.18 -3.75 6.45
CA ASP A 549 32.27 -4.69 6.74
C ASP A 549 33.52 -3.88 7.13
N ARG A 550 34.14 -4.24 8.26
CA ARG A 550 35.29 -3.52 8.81
C ARG A 550 36.48 -4.45 8.94
N ASN A 551 37.64 -4.00 8.45
CA ASN A 551 38.92 -4.61 8.79
C ASN A 551 39.60 -3.82 9.92
N LEU A 552 39.56 -4.35 11.14
CA LEU A 552 40.13 -3.67 12.32
C LEU A 552 41.67 -3.64 12.34
N LEU A 553 42.34 -4.42 11.48
CA LEU A 553 43.79 -4.39 11.33
C LEU A 553 44.24 -3.30 10.33
N VAL A 554 43.36 -2.92 9.41
CA VAL A 554 43.57 -1.85 8.44
C VAL A 554 42.51 -0.79 8.70
N ALA A 555 42.77 0.08 9.67
CA ALA A 555 41.82 1.12 10.14
C ALA A 555 41.24 2.02 9.03
N MET A 556 41.79 1.96 7.81
CA MET A 556 41.38 2.74 6.66
C MET A 556 40.38 2.01 5.74
N ASP A 557 40.18 0.70 5.84
CA ASP A 557 39.36 -0.07 4.90
C ASP A 557 38.02 -0.51 5.53
N THR A 558 37.03 0.39 5.45
CA THR A 558 35.64 0.05 5.72
C THR A 558 34.93 -0.15 4.38
N VAL A 559 34.39 -1.33 4.14
CA VAL A 559 33.55 -1.62 2.98
C VAL A 559 32.10 -1.39 3.35
N LEU A 560 31.47 -0.50 2.59
CA LEU A 560 30.10 -0.06 2.75
C LEU A 560 29.31 -0.60 1.56
N ASP A 561 28.29 -1.42 1.79
CA ASP A 561 27.27 -1.68 0.77
C ASP A 561 26.12 -0.71 0.97
N ILE A 562 25.76 -0.05 -0.13
CA ILE A 562 24.80 1.05 -0.17
C ILE A 562 23.77 0.68 -1.23
N GLN A 563 22.49 0.78 -0.91
CA GLN A 563 21.42 0.54 -1.87
C GLN A 563 20.90 1.89 -2.40
N GLY A 564 21.00 2.09 -3.71
CA GLY A 564 20.32 3.16 -4.41
C GLY A 564 18.86 2.80 -4.65
N LEU A 565 17.93 3.61 -4.11
CA LEU A 565 16.59 3.64 -4.66
C LEU A 565 16.66 4.28 -6.07
N PRO A 566 15.90 3.79 -7.07
CA PRO A 566 16.06 4.22 -8.46
C PRO A 566 15.72 5.69 -8.74
N VAL A 567 15.01 6.36 -7.83
CA VAL A 567 14.45 7.69 -8.07
C VAL A 567 15.51 8.81 -8.03
N ASP A 568 16.57 8.66 -7.24
CA ASP A 568 17.51 9.77 -6.99
C ASP A 568 18.62 9.94 -8.04
N PHE A 569 18.77 8.99 -8.98
CA PHE A 569 19.78 9.11 -10.05
C PHE A 569 19.18 9.48 -11.41
N VAL A 570 17.87 9.32 -11.62
CA VAL A 570 17.21 9.59 -12.91
C VAL A 570 16.70 11.03 -13.03
N ALA A 571 16.43 11.72 -11.91
CA ALA A 571 16.03 13.12 -11.92
C ALA A 571 17.12 14.12 -12.38
N LEU A 572 18.36 13.67 -12.61
CA LEU A 572 19.48 14.50 -13.05
C LEU A 572 19.96 14.24 -14.49
N SER A 573 19.37 13.28 -15.21
CA SER A 573 19.67 13.06 -16.64
C SER A 573 18.56 13.51 -17.58
N ALA A 574 17.49 14.14 -17.07
CA ALA A 574 16.42 14.76 -17.87
C ALA A 574 16.61 16.28 -18.05
N GLY A 575 17.80 16.79 -17.74
CA GLY A 575 18.17 18.21 -17.86
C GLY A 575 19.56 18.39 -18.45
N VAL A 576 19.77 17.89 -19.67
CA VAL A 576 20.74 18.42 -20.66
C VAL A 576 20.02 18.52 -21.99
#